data_AF-A0A3A6QXJ6-F1
#
_entry.id   AF-A0A3A6QXJ6-F1
#
_cell.length_a   1.000
_cell.length_b   1.000
_cell.length_c   1.000
_cell.angle_alpha   90.00
_cell.angle_beta   90.00
_cell.angle_gamma   90.00
#
_symmetry.space_group_name_H-M   'P 1'
#
loop_
_entity.id
_entity.type
_entity.pdbx_description
1 polymer ?
#
loop_
_entity_poly.entity_id
_entity_poly.type
_entity_poly.pdbx_seq_one_letter_code
_entity_poly.pdbx_strand_id
1 'polypeptide(L)'
;MKEEYKPFDVAEYLETPEDMAGYLDACFEEDSGDGVLVRHALNDIARAYGMTKIARDTGLGRESLYKALSSNGNPEFATVMKVIKALGLELHASTASPSTSDKTEPRVLDSAKADQRPRRRKPAKNLPAPAIDILGR
;
A
#
# COMPACT_ATOMS: atom_id res chain seq x y z
N MET A 1 -29.43 28.51 22.67
CA MET A 1 -29.47 27.04 22.58
C MET A 1 -28.12 26.52 23.03
N LYS A 2 -28.09 25.50 23.89
CA LYS A 2 -26.85 24.83 24.29
C LYS A 2 -26.78 23.57 23.43
N GLU A 3 -25.75 23.45 22.61
CA GLU A 3 -25.53 22.28 21.77
C GLU A 3 -24.86 21.20 22.62
N GLU A 4 -25.42 20.00 22.64
CA GLU A 4 -24.82 18.81 23.27
C GLU A 4 -24.17 17.95 22.19
N TYR A 5 -22.89 17.60 22.40
CA TYR A 5 -22.11 16.75 21.52
C TYR A 5 -21.79 15.43 22.23
N LYS A 6 -21.97 14.30 21.53
CA LYS A 6 -21.57 12.98 22.00
C LYS A 6 -20.17 12.65 21.46
N PRO A 7 -19.30 11.99 22.25
CA PRO A 7 -18.06 11.43 21.73
C PRO A 7 -18.33 10.47 20.56
N PHE A 8 -17.52 10.56 19.52
CA PHE A 8 -17.57 9.63 18.39
C PHE A 8 -17.09 8.24 18.83
N ASP A 9 -17.84 7.20 18.50
CA ASP A 9 -17.46 5.79 18.69
C ASP A 9 -17.61 5.07 17.35
N VAL A 10 -16.51 4.55 16.80
CA VAL A 10 -16.49 3.92 15.48
C VAL A 10 -17.35 2.65 15.46
N ALA A 11 -17.47 1.95 16.60
CA ALA A 11 -18.25 0.72 16.72
C ALA A 11 -19.74 0.93 16.43
N GLU A 12 -20.25 2.16 16.53
CA GLU A 12 -21.64 2.51 16.20
C GLU A 12 -21.91 2.53 14.68
N TYR A 13 -20.85 2.51 13.85
CA TYR A 13 -20.94 2.59 12.39
C TYR A 13 -20.49 1.30 11.68
N LEU A 14 -20.02 0.30 12.42
CA LEU A 14 -19.59 -1.00 11.88
C LEU A 14 -20.78 -1.97 11.84
N GLU A 15 -21.75 -1.69 10.97
CA GLU A 15 -23.02 -2.43 10.91
C GLU A 15 -22.94 -3.67 10.01
N THR A 16 -22.17 -3.60 8.93
CA THR A 16 -22.07 -4.66 7.93
C THR A 16 -20.69 -5.36 7.94
N PRO A 17 -20.60 -6.63 7.49
CA PRO A 17 -19.32 -7.29 7.28
C PRO A 17 -18.37 -6.49 6.36
N GLU A 18 -18.91 -5.79 5.37
CA GLU A 18 -18.16 -4.95 4.45
C GLU A 18 -17.56 -3.73 5.17
N ASP A 19 -18.29 -3.08 6.08
CA ASP A 19 -17.76 -1.98 6.89
C ASP A 19 -16.61 -2.45 7.78
N MET A 20 -16.77 -3.63 8.40
CA MET A 20 -15.75 -4.24 9.26
C MET A 20 -14.49 -4.61 8.47
N ALA A 21 -14.67 -5.18 7.27
CA ALA A 21 -13.57 -5.54 6.39
C ALA A 21 -12.82 -4.29 5.91
N GLY A 22 -13.53 -3.27 5.41
CA GLY A 22 -12.93 -2.03 4.95
C GLY A 22 -12.22 -1.26 6.07
N TYR A 23 -12.80 -1.24 7.27
CA TYR A 23 -12.16 -0.62 8.43
C TYR A 23 -10.88 -1.35 8.85
N LEU A 24 -10.91 -2.68 8.89
CA LEU A 24 -9.73 -3.48 9.24
C LEU A 24 -8.62 -3.36 8.18
N ASP A 25 -8.99 -3.33 6.90
CA ASP A 25 -8.06 -3.16 5.78
C ASP A 25 -7.35 -1.80 5.83
N ALA A 26 -8.11 -0.71 6.03
CA ALA A 26 -7.54 0.63 6.24
C ALA A 26 -6.58 0.66 7.44
N CYS A 27 -6.92 -0.06 8.52
CA CYS A 27 -6.03 -0.17 9.67
C CYS A 27 -4.75 -0.96 9.37
N PHE A 28 -4.79 -1.97 8.49
CA PHE A 28 -3.58 -2.66 8.04
C PHE A 28 -2.69 -1.76 7.17
N GLU A 29 -3.28 -0.88 6.35
CA GLU A 29 -2.53 0.06 5.52
C GLU A 29 -1.82 1.16 6.34
N GLU A 30 -2.46 1.63 7.41
CA GLU A 30 -1.94 2.73 8.25
C GLU A 30 -1.11 2.28 9.46
N ASP A 31 -1.16 0.99 9.84
CA ASP A 31 -0.41 0.48 11.00
C ASP A 31 1.10 0.67 10.81
N SER A 32 1.78 1.13 11.86
CA SER A 32 3.23 1.38 11.87
C SER A 32 4.07 0.10 11.80
N GLY A 33 3.43 -1.07 11.87
CA GLY A 33 4.04 -2.39 11.94
C GLY A 33 4.13 -2.96 13.37
N ASP A 34 3.68 -2.21 14.39
CA ASP A 34 3.60 -2.67 15.78
C ASP A 34 2.28 -3.38 16.11
N GLY A 35 1.30 -3.36 15.21
CA GLY A 35 0.01 -4.02 15.32
C GLY A 35 -0.97 -3.35 16.28
N VAL A 36 -0.64 -2.18 16.83
CA VAL A 36 -1.50 -1.46 17.80
C VAL A 36 -2.81 -1.02 17.14
N LEU A 37 -2.75 -0.53 15.90
CA LEU A 37 -3.92 -0.04 15.18
C LEU A 37 -4.82 -1.21 14.77
N VAL A 38 -4.22 -2.28 14.24
CA VAL A 38 -4.94 -3.51 13.90
C VAL A 38 -5.65 -4.11 15.13
N ARG A 39 -4.96 -4.17 16.28
CA ARG A 39 -5.58 -4.66 17.53
C ARG A 39 -6.74 -3.76 17.97
N HIS A 40 -6.60 -2.45 17.86
CA HIS A 40 -7.69 -1.51 18.19
C HIS A 40 -8.90 -1.74 17.28
N ALA A 41 -8.67 -1.88 15.98
CA ALA A 41 -9.72 -2.14 15.01
C ALA A 41 -10.48 -3.43 15.32
N LEU A 42 -9.75 -4.52 15.64
CA LEU A 42 -10.36 -5.78 16.06
C LEU A 42 -11.19 -5.65 17.34
N ASN A 43 -10.78 -4.79 18.27
CA ASN A 43 -11.59 -4.50 19.47
C ASN A 43 -12.89 -3.79 19.10
N ASP A 44 -12.83 -2.75 18.28
CA ASP A 44 -14.01 -1.99 17.85
C ASP A 44 -14.98 -2.86 17.07
N ILE A 45 -14.47 -3.65 16.11
CA ILE A 45 -15.27 -4.64 15.36
C ILE A 45 -15.87 -5.68 16.33
N ALA A 46 -15.10 -6.16 17.31
CA ALA A 46 -15.60 -7.13 18.27
C ALA A 46 -16.70 -6.55 19.18
N ARG A 47 -16.62 -5.27 19.51
CA ARG A 47 -17.67 -4.54 20.26
C ARG A 47 -18.93 -4.37 19.41
N ALA A 48 -18.80 -4.01 18.13
CA ALA A 48 -19.91 -3.86 17.20
C ALA A 48 -20.61 -5.20 16.90
N TYR A 49 -19.84 -6.25 16.61
CA TYR A 49 -20.36 -7.58 16.27
C TYR A 49 -20.91 -8.36 17.48
N GLY A 50 -20.35 -8.10 18.67
CA GLY A 50 -20.78 -8.69 19.94
C GLY A 50 -19.79 -9.71 20.51
N MET A 51 -19.15 -9.33 21.61
CA MET A 51 -18.10 -10.12 22.28
C MET A 51 -18.51 -11.53 22.70
N THR A 52 -19.78 -11.72 23.12
CA THR A 52 -20.30 -13.04 23.52
C THR A 52 -20.31 -14.01 22.34
N LYS A 53 -20.66 -13.53 21.14
CA LYS A 53 -20.69 -14.35 19.92
C LYS A 53 -19.27 -14.77 19.54
N ILE A 54 -18.34 -13.82 19.54
CA ILE A 54 -16.92 -14.08 19.23
C ILE A 54 -16.30 -15.06 20.22
N ALA A 55 -16.54 -14.90 21.52
CA ALA A 55 -16.07 -15.83 22.54
C ALA A 55 -16.53 -17.28 22.27
N ARG A 56 -17.81 -17.44 21.91
CA ARG A 56 -18.38 -18.74 21.55
C ARG A 56 -17.75 -19.32 20.27
N ASP A 57 -17.63 -18.51 19.23
CA ASP A 57 -17.19 -18.96 17.90
C ASP A 57 -15.68 -19.23 17.87
N THR A 58 -14.89 -18.50 18.66
CA THR A 58 -13.44 -18.70 18.81
C THR A 58 -13.06 -19.77 19.84
N GLY A 59 -13.98 -20.14 20.72
CA GLY A 59 -13.72 -20.97 21.90
C GLY A 59 -12.86 -20.28 22.97
N LEU A 60 -12.74 -18.95 22.92
CA LEU A 60 -11.97 -18.15 23.88
C LEU A 60 -12.88 -17.57 24.97
N GLY A 61 -12.36 -17.41 26.18
CA GLY A 61 -13.08 -16.73 27.25
C GLY A 61 -13.26 -15.24 26.95
N ARG A 62 -14.43 -14.67 27.28
CA ARG A 62 -14.72 -13.23 27.12
C ARG A 62 -13.67 -12.33 27.80
N GLU A 63 -13.25 -12.69 29.01
CA GLU A 63 -12.22 -11.96 29.75
C GLU A 63 -10.86 -11.98 29.04
N SER A 64 -10.49 -13.14 28.49
CA SER A 64 -9.26 -13.28 27.69
C SER A 64 -9.32 -12.41 26.43
N LEU A 65 -10.46 -12.40 25.73
CA LEU A 65 -10.65 -11.54 24.55
C LEU A 65 -10.58 -10.05 24.91
N TYR A 66 -11.25 -9.61 25.97
CA TYR A 66 -11.16 -8.22 26.43
C TYR A 66 -9.73 -7.83 26.77
N LYS A 67 -9.00 -8.68 27.49
CA LYS A 67 -7.60 -8.41 27.84
C LYS A 67 -6.71 -8.36 26.61
N ALA A 68 -6.87 -9.32 25.70
CA ALA A 68 -6.04 -9.46 24.51
C ALA A 68 -6.26 -8.31 23.50
N LEU A 69 -7.51 -7.86 23.31
CA LEU A 69 -7.87 -6.80 22.37
C LEU A 69 -7.88 -5.39 23.00
N SER A 70 -7.67 -5.28 24.32
CA SER A 70 -7.61 -3.97 25.00
C SER A 70 -6.49 -3.08 24.46
N SER A 71 -6.55 -1.77 24.79
CA SER A 71 -5.53 -0.78 24.45
C SER A 71 -4.10 -1.12 24.94
N ASN A 72 -3.96 -2.05 25.88
CA ASN A 72 -2.66 -2.50 26.40
C ASN A 72 -2.45 -4.02 26.23
N GLY A 73 -3.31 -4.68 25.45
CA GLY A 73 -3.23 -6.11 25.17
C GLY A 73 -2.14 -6.45 24.15
N ASN A 74 -1.76 -7.72 24.07
CA ASN A 74 -0.90 -8.21 23.01
C ASN A 74 -1.39 -9.61 22.60
N PRO A 75 -2.38 -9.70 21.70
CA PRO A 75 -2.93 -10.97 21.31
C PRO A 75 -1.88 -11.76 20.54
N GLU A 76 -1.71 -13.04 20.86
CA GLU A 76 -0.93 -13.92 19.98
C GLU A 76 -1.54 -13.94 18.58
N PHE A 77 -0.71 -14.08 17.54
CA PHE A 77 -1.20 -14.10 16.16
C PHE A 77 -2.27 -15.19 15.93
N ALA A 78 -2.15 -16.35 16.60
CA ALA A 78 -3.17 -17.38 16.56
C ALA A 78 -4.55 -16.91 17.08
N THR A 79 -4.56 -16.02 18.08
CA THR A 79 -5.79 -15.40 18.60
C THR A 79 -6.38 -14.43 17.57
N VAL A 80 -5.54 -13.60 16.96
CA VAL A 80 -5.95 -12.69 15.88
C VAL A 80 -6.63 -13.47 14.75
N MET A 81 -6.00 -14.53 14.26
CA MET A 81 -6.55 -15.36 13.18
C MET A 81 -7.88 -16.03 13.56
N LYS A 82 -8.07 -16.44 14.81
CA LYS A 82 -9.35 -16.98 15.29
C LYS A 82 -10.45 -15.92 15.29
N VAL A 83 -10.15 -14.72 15.77
CA VAL A 83 -11.10 -13.61 15.82
C VAL A 83 -11.54 -13.22 14.42
N ILE A 84 -10.60 -13.04 13.48
CA ILE A 84 -10.89 -12.73 12.07
C ILE A 84 -11.86 -13.76 11.47
N LYS A 85 -11.60 -15.06 11.67
CA LYS A 85 -12.49 -16.12 11.20
C LYS A 85 -13.87 -16.09 11.85
N ALA A 86 -13.96 -15.81 13.16
CA ALA A 86 -15.23 -15.72 13.88
C ALA A 86 -16.09 -14.52 13.43
N LEU A 87 -15.45 -13.47 12.93
CA LEU A 87 -16.10 -12.32 12.31
C LEU A 87 -16.54 -12.60 10.87
N GLY A 88 -16.17 -13.76 10.30
CA GLY A 88 -16.47 -14.09 8.90
C GLY A 88 -15.58 -13.34 7.90
N LEU A 89 -14.43 -12.82 8.35
CA LEU A 89 -13.47 -12.10 7.51
C LEU A 89 -12.37 -13.04 6.98
N GLU A 90 -11.79 -12.68 5.84
CA GLU A 90 -10.65 -13.37 5.24
C GLU A 90 -9.46 -12.42 5.12
N LEU A 91 -8.25 -12.92 5.37
CA LEU A 91 -7.01 -12.19 5.13
C LEU A 91 -6.39 -12.66 3.83
N HIS A 92 -6.07 -11.70 2.96
CA HIS A 92 -5.38 -11.95 1.69
C HIS A 92 -3.99 -11.32 1.70
N ALA A 93 -3.01 -12.07 1.21
CA ALA A 93 -1.68 -11.53 0.96
C ALA A 93 -1.57 -11.09 -0.51
N SER A 94 -1.07 -9.89 -0.73
CA SER A 94 -0.76 -9.34 -2.06
C SER A 94 0.68 -8.83 -2.09
N THR A 95 1.22 -8.58 -3.28
CA THR A 95 2.51 -7.90 -3.40
C THR A 95 2.36 -6.45 -2.94
N ALA A 96 3.29 -5.96 -2.12
CA ALA A 96 3.38 -4.54 -1.85
C ALA A 96 3.53 -3.80 -3.19
N SER A 97 2.54 -2.99 -3.53
CA SER A 97 2.66 -2.10 -4.69
C SER A 97 3.81 -1.13 -4.41
N PRO A 98 4.71 -0.85 -5.37
CA PRO A 98 5.72 0.18 -5.18
C PRO A 98 5.00 1.51 -5.01
N SER A 99 4.83 1.96 -3.76
CA SER A 99 4.18 3.22 -3.43
C SER A 99 4.98 4.34 -4.11
N THR A 100 4.30 5.06 -5.00
CA THR A 100 4.89 6.11 -5.87
C THR A 100 5.18 7.40 -5.10
N SER A 101 5.68 7.30 -3.86
CA SER A 101 6.15 8.44 -3.07
C SER A 101 7.63 8.78 -3.29
N ASP A 102 8.38 7.96 -4.04
CA ASP A 102 9.74 8.32 -4.48
C ASP A 102 9.71 9.04 -5.83
N LYS A 103 9.17 10.26 -5.85
CA LYS A 103 9.46 11.24 -6.91
C LYS A 103 10.73 12.00 -6.56
N THR A 104 11.86 11.29 -6.44
CA THR A 104 13.15 11.94 -6.64
C THR A 104 13.36 12.01 -8.15
N GLU A 105 12.91 13.11 -8.77
CA GLU A 105 13.27 13.41 -10.16
C GLU A 105 14.79 13.24 -10.33
N PRO A 106 15.26 12.48 -11.34
CA PRO A 106 16.67 12.53 -11.68
C PRO A 106 16.95 13.95 -12.15
N ARG A 107 17.68 14.71 -11.33
CA ARG A 107 18.23 16.02 -11.68
C ARG A 107 19.11 15.81 -12.90
N VAL A 108 18.53 15.96 -14.09
CA VAL A 108 19.27 16.07 -15.35
C VAL A 108 20.16 17.28 -15.20
N LEU A 109 21.44 17.01 -14.91
CA LEU A 109 22.47 18.02 -14.91
C LEU A 109 22.70 18.37 -16.37
N ASP A 110 22.00 19.42 -16.84
CA ASP A 110 22.23 20.05 -18.13
C ASP A 110 23.71 20.43 -18.25
N SER A 111 24.46 19.59 -18.96
CA SER A 111 25.83 19.89 -19.39
C SER A 111 25.76 20.73 -20.66
N ALA A 112 25.38 22.00 -20.50
CA ALA A 112 25.42 23.00 -21.55
C ALA A 112 26.48 24.07 -21.23
N LYS A 113 27.73 23.85 -21.68
CA LYS A 113 28.53 24.80 -22.51
C LYS A 113 30.03 24.46 -22.59
N ALA A 114 30.59 24.95 -23.70
CA ALA A 114 31.99 24.96 -24.17
C ALA A 114 32.35 23.70 -24.97
N ASP A 115 32.67 23.75 -26.26
CA ASP A 115 33.61 24.70 -26.84
C ASP A 115 33.38 24.90 -28.35
N GLN A 116 33.57 26.14 -28.78
CA GLN A 116 33.47 26.57 -30.16
C GLN A 116 34.80 26.29 -30.88
N ARG A 117 34.78 25.50 -31.95
CA ARG A 117 35.81 25.61 -33.00
C ARG A 117 35.18 25.66 -34.38
N PRO A 118 35.44 26.70 -35.20
CA PRO A 118 34.87 26.80 -36.52
C PRO A 118 35.71 26.04 -37.57
N ARG A 119 34.96 25.33 -38.43
CA ARG A 119 35.14 25.15 -39.89
C ARG A 119 36.36 24.37 -40.41
N ARG A 120 36.05 23.26 -41.09
CA ARG A 120 36.55 23.04 -42.45
C ARG A 120 35.51 22.33 -43.32
N ARG A 121 35.04 23.04 -44.35
CA ARG A 121 34.09 22.59 -45.37
C ARG A 121 34.73 21.47 -46.19
N LYS A 122 34.03 20.35 -46.42
CA LYS A 122 34.33 19.42 -47.53
C LYS A 122 33.31 19.66 -48.65
N PRO A 123 33.71 19.89 -49.91
CA PRO A 123 32.75 20.03 -50.99
C PRO A 123 32.42 18.68 -51.65
N ALA A 124 31.11 18.51 -51.86
CA ALA A 124 30.38 17.97 -53.02
C ALA A 124 30.70 16.59 -53.66
N LYS A 125 29.70 15.70 -53.51
CA LYS A 125 28.90 14.97 -54.54
C LYS A 125 29.60 14.21 -55.69
N ASN A 126 29.26 12.91 -55.73
CA ASN A 126 29.22 11.99 -56.87
C ASN A 126 28.57 12.57 -58.14
N LEU A 127 29.09 12.19 -59.32
CA LEU A 127 28.37 11.53 -60.45
C LEU A 127 29.40 10.95 -61.48
N PRO A 128 29.04 9.97 -62.34
CA PRO A 128 29.98 8.97 -62.90
C PRO A 128 30.33 9.08 -64.42
N ALA A 129 31.26 8.18 -64.83
CA ALA A 129 31.51 7.57 -66.16
C ALA A 129 32.19 8.44 -67.26
N PRO A 130 32.85 7.89 -68.32
CA PRO A 130 32.75 6.52 -68.87
C PRO A 130 34.08 5.81 -69.24
N ALA A 131 33.90 4.56 -69.70
CA ALA A 131 34.89 3.61 -70.19
C ALA A 131 35.76 4.11 -71.37
N ILE A 132 37.02 3.68 -71.38
CA ILE A 132 37.80 3.52 -72.61
C ILE A 132 38.52 2.17 -72.55
N ASP A 133 38.11 1.33 -73.47
CA ASP A 133 38.64 0.04 -73.85
C ASP A 133 39.79 0.25 -74.86
N ILE A 134 41.01 -0.18 -74.56
CA ILE A 134 42.10 -0.29 -75.55
C ILE A 134 42.91 -1.57 -75.29
N LEU A 135 42.58 -2.56 -76.12
CA LEU A 135 43.37 -3.69 -76.61
C LEU A 135 44.91 -3.60 -76.47
N GLY A 136 45.54 -4.75 -76.21
CA GLY A 136 46.93 -4.94 -76.64
C GLY A 136 47.66 -6.19 -76.15
N ARG A 137 47.25 -7.36 -76.69
CA ARG A 137 48.06 -8.58 -76.92
C ARG A 137 48.72 -9.31 -75.74
#